data_AF-A0A261Q233-F1
#
_entry.id   AF-A0A261Q233-F1
#
_cell.length_a   1.000
_cell.length_b   1.000
_cell.length_c   1.000
_cell.angle_alpha   90.00
_cell.angle_beta   90.00
_cell.angle_gamma   90.00
#
_symmetry.space_group_name_H-M   'P 1'
#
loop_
_entity.id
_entity.type
_entity.pdbx_description
1 polymer ?
#
loop_
_entity_poly.entity_id
_entity_poly.type
_entity_poly.pdbx_seq_one_letter_code
_entity_poly.pdbx_strand_id
1 'polypeptide(L)'
;MKRILFLLLFLPGFSQAADFEWTPRVQQAYLDIFKLKLNKGRQELAPELKTNGVALYLDDYADMLSLLLTEDRKAYESMEKNGEKRLQQLEDMDEDSPWNRCLRAEIRLHWAFVKIKFGKEVPGAWDIIKAYKLLDENARKFPQLRTIKKPWGCCTC
;
A
#
# COMPACT_ATOMS: atom_id res chain seq x y z
N MET A 1 -2.83 53.20 31.38
CA MET A 1 -1.76 52.17 31.34
C MET A 1 -2.31 50.99 30.54
N LYS A 2 -1.78 50.79 29.32
CA LYS A 2 -2.39 49.93 28.30
C LYS A 2 -2.20 48.46 28.63
N ARG A 3 -3.33 47.74 28.67
CA ARG A 3 -3.44 46.28 28.71
C ARG A 3 -2.81 45.72 27.43
N ILE A 4 -1.83 44.82 27.54
CA ILE A 4 -1.42 43.97 26.42
C ILE A 4 -1.51 42.53 26.91
N LEU A 5 -2.63 41.93 26.50
CA LEU A 5 -2.99 40.52 26.55
C LEU A 5 -2.06 39.78 25.58
N PHE A 6 -1.10 39.00 26.07
CA PHE A 6 -0.31 38.10 25.22
C PHE A 6 -1.00 36.73 25.18
N LEU A 7 -1.97 36.62 24.28
CA LEU A 7 -2.66 35.38 23.93
C LEU A 7 -1.92 34.81 22.71
N LEU A 8 -0.81 34.11 22.93
CA LEU A 8 -0.13 33.36 21.87
C LEU A 8 -0.72 31.96 21.78
N LEU A 9 -1.76 31.91 20.94
CA LEU A 9 -2.16 30.83 20.05
C LEU A 9 -1.33 29.54 20.16
N PHE A 10 -1.91 28.56 20.85
CA PHE A 10 -1.73 27.15 20.60
C PHE A 10 -2.14 26.88 19.13
N LEU A 11 -1.17 26.79 18.23
CA LEU A 11 -1.35 26.11 16.94
C LEU A 11 -1.15 24.62 17.21
N PRO A 12 -2.20 23.76 17.12
CA PRO A 12 -1.94 22.35 16.94
C PRO A 12 -1.21 22.24 15.60
N GLY A 13 0.09 21.92 15.67
CA GLY A 13 0.89 21.62 14.49
C GLY A 13 0.14 20.56 13.68
N PHE A 14 0.09 20.80 12.37
CA PHE A 14 -0.40 19.86 11.37
C PHE A 14 0.03 18.44 11.75
N SER A 15 -0.91 17.57 12.11
CA SER A 15 -0.69 16.15 11.90
C SER A 15 -0.55 16.00 10.40
N GLN A 16 0.67 15.95 9.88
CA GLN A 16 0.87 15.22 8.65
C GLN A 16 0.31 13.83 8.93
N ALA A 17 -0.79 13.50 8.25
CA ALA A 17 -1.19 12.11 8.18
C ALA A 17 0.03 11.38 7.63
N ALA A 18 0.52 10.46 8.44
CA ALA A 18 1.60 9.57 8.07
C ALA A 18 1.08 8.61 7.01
N ASP A 19 0.91 9.10 5.78
CA ASP A 19 0.25 8.37 4.71
C ASP A 19 1.02 7.07 4.37
N PHE A 20 2.29 6.94 4.78
CA PHE A 20 3.14 5.79 4.46
C PHE A 20 4.12 5.41 5.59
N GLU A 21 3.62 5.10 6.80
CA GLU A 21 4.46 4.74 7.95
C GLU A 21 4.40 3.26 8.36
N TRP A 22 5.55 2.72 8.77
CA TRP A 22 5.66 1.42 9.43
C TRP A 22 5.45 1.54 10.94
N THR A 23 4.19 1.70 11.36
CA THR A 23 3.86 1.72 12.78
C THR A 23 4.12 0.35 13.43
N PRO A 24 4.32 0.26 14.77
CA PRO A 24 4.47 -1.02 15.45
C PRO A 24 3.32 -2.00 15.18
N ARG A 25 2.10 -1.48 14.98
CA ARG A 25 0.91 -2.25 14.62
C ARG A 25 0.99 -2.81 13.21
N VAL A 26 1.37 -1.99 12.23
CA VAL A 26 1.59 -2.41 10.84
C VAL A 26 2.73 -3.43 10.73
N GLN A 27 3.81 -3.25 11.49
CA GLN A 27 4.90 -4.23 11.59
C GLN A 27 4.41 -5.56 12.16
N GLN A 28 3.62 -5.53 13.23
CA GLN A 28 3.05 -6.74 13.82
C GLN A 28 2.09 -7.44 12.86
N ALA A 29 1.26 -6.68 12.14
CA ALA A 29 0.38 -7.21 11.11
C ALA A 29 1.17 -7.87 9.97
N TYR A 30 2.26 -7.26 9.51
CA TYR A 30 3.15 -7.86 8.52
C TYR A 30 3.69 -9.21 8.98
N LEU A 31 4.17 -9.31 10.23
CA LEU A 31 4.66 -10.57 10.79
C LEU A 31 3.55 -11.64 10.88
N ASP A 32 2.33 -11.25 11.24
CA ASP A 32 1.19 -12.18 11.29
C ASP A 32 0.76 -12.64 9.89
N ILE A 33 0.71 -11.75 8.91
CA ILE A 33 0.39 -12.08 7.51
C ILE A 33 1.48 -12.98 6.92
N PHE A 34 2.76 -12.69 7.17
CA PHE A 34 3.88 -13.52 6.75
C PHE A 34 3.81 -14.93 7.34
N LYS A 35 3.31 -15.07 8.57
CA LYS A 35 3.02 -16.37 9.21
C LYS A 35 1.69 -16.99 8.76
N LEU A 36 1.08 -16.46 7.69
CA LEU A 36 -0.22 -16.88 7.15
C LEU A 36 -1.40 -16.77 8.13
N LYS A 37 -1.25 -15.99 9.21
CA LYS A 37 -2.34 -15.67 10.15
C LYS A 37 -3.16 -14.49 9.62
N LEU A 38 -3.73 -14.65 8.43
CA LEU A 38 -4.32 -13.56 7.65
C LEU A 38 -5.41 -12.79 8.41
N ASN A 39 -6.33 -13.49 9.07
CA ASN A 39 -7.41 -12.84 9.84
C ASN A 39 -6.87 -11.98 11.00
N LYS A 40 -5.87 -12.49 11.71
CA LYS A 40 -5.22 -11.75 12.80
C LYS A 40 -4.52 -10.50 12.25
N GLY A 41 -3.75 -10.67 11.17
CA GLY A 41 -3.08 -9.55 10.51
C GLY A 41 -4.06 -8.45 10.06
N ARG A 42 -5.19 -8.83 9.45
CA ARG A 42 -6.22 -7.86 9.03
C ARG A 42 -6.88 -7.13 10.20
N GLN A 43 -7.13 -7.82 11.31
CA GLN A 43 -7.65 -7.18 12.52
C GLN A 43 -6.67 -6.14 13.05
N GLU A 44 -5.37 -6.42 13.01
CA GLU A 44 -4.35 -5.44 13.37
C GLU A 44 -4.30 -4.27 12.38
N LEU A 45 -4.54 -4.46 11.09
CA LEU A 45 -4.52 -3.37 10.10
C LEU A 45 -5.77 -2.48 10.14
N ALA A 46 -6.92 -3.00 10.56
CA ALA A 46 -8.22 -2.35 10.45
C ALA A 46 -8.26 -0.86 10.90
N PRO A 47 -7.58 -0.44 11.99
CA PRO A 47 -7.57 0.95 12.41
C PRO A 47 -6.85 1.92 11.45
N GLU A 48 -5.89 1.42 10.66
CA GLU A 48 -4.99 2.25 9.84
C GLU A 48 -5.29 2.18 8.34
N LEU A 49 -6.22 1.33 7.89
CA LEU A 49 -6.54 1.13 6.46
C LEU A 49 -6.94 2.39 5.70
N LYS A 50 -7.46 3.41 6.39
CA LYS A 50 -7.90 4.67 5.74
C LYS A 50 -6.84 5.76 5.72
N THR A 51 -5.81 5.62 6.54
CA THR A 51 -4.85 6.69 6.83
C THR A 51 -3.41 6.29 6.50
N ASN A 52 -3.18 5.02 6.17
CA ASN A 52 -1.85 4.48 5.94
C ASN A 52 -1.83 3.57 4.70
N GLY A 53 -1.12 3.99 3.66
CA GLY A 53 -0.92 3.26 2.42
C GLY A 53 -0.14 1.95 2.61
N VAL A 54 0.74 1.86 3.60
CA VAL A 54 1.41 0.59 3.94
C VAL A 54 0.40 -0.42 4.46
N ALA A 55 -0.60 0.01 5.24
CA ALA A 55 -1.67 -0.85 5.71
C ALA A 55 -2.54 -1.36 4.55
N LEU A 56 -2.85 -0.51 3.56
CA LEU A 56 -3.55 -0.91 2.34
C LEU A 56 -2.76 -1.96 1.55
N TYR A 57 -1.45 -1.76 1.40
CA TYR A 57 -0.56 -2.72 0.74
C TYR A 57 -0.55 -4.08 1.46
N LEU A 58 -0.47 -4.10 2.79
CA LEU A 58 -0.46 -5.36 3.54
C LEU A 58 -1.82 -6.08 3.51
N ASP A 59 -2.93 -5.35 3.51
CA ASP A 59 -4.26 -5.94 3.36
C ASP A 59 -4.45 -6.55 1.97
N ASP A 60 -3.91 -5.91 0.93
CA ASP A 60 -3.86 -6.46 -0.43
C ASP A 60 -2.95 -7.69 -0.53
N TYR A 61 -1.78 -7.66 0.11
CA TYR A 61 -0.89 -8.82 0.20
C TYR A 61 -1.59 -10.02 0.87
N ALA A 62 -2.41 -9.78 1.89
CA ALA A 62 -3.24 -10.80 2.51
C ALA A 62 -4.34 -11.35 1.57
N ASP A 63 -4.93 -10.52 0.71
CA ASP A 63 -5.86 -10.97 -0.34
C ASP A 63 -5.14 -11.89 -1.33
N MET A 64 -3.98 -11.47 -1.83
CA MET A 64 -3.17 -12.26 -2.75
C MET A 64 -2.84 -13.64 -2.15
N LEU A 65 -2.29 -13.68 -0.93
CA LEU A 65 -1.98 -14.94 -0.26
C LEU A 65 -3.22 -15.82 -0.09
N SER A 66 -4.36 -15.24 0.30
CA SER A 66 -5.61 -15.99 0.45
C SER A 66 -6.06 -16.60 -0.88
N LEU A 67 -6.03 -15.83 -1.97
CA LEU A 67 -6.47 -16.26 -3.29
C LEU A 67 -5.53 -17.32 -3.88
N LEU A 68 -4.22 -17.18 -3.69
CA LEU A 68 -3.23 -18.17 -4.13
C LEU A 68 -3.35 -19.50 -3.38
N LEU A 69 -3.75 -19.48 -2.10
CA LEU A 69 -3.90 -20.68 -1.29
C LEU A 69 -5.25 -21.39 -1.48
N THR A 70 -6.33 -20.63 -1.65
CA THR A 70 -7.69 -21.18 -1.73
C THR A 70 -8.15 -21.46 -3.15
N GLU A 71 -7.60 -20.75 -4.13
CA GLU A 71 -8.01 -20.79 -5.55
C GLU A 71 -9.53 -20.56 -5.75
N ASP A 72 -10.19 -19.86 -4.81
CA ASP A 72 -11.62 -19.59 -4.88
C ASP A 72 -11.94 -18.50 -5.91
N ARG A 73 -12.57 -18.91 -7.01
CA ARG A 73 -12.97 -18.04 -8.11
C ARG A 73 -14.04 -17.00 -7.70
N LYS A 74 -14.94 -17.34 -6.78
CA LYS A 74 -15.95 -16.38 -6.29
C LYS A 74 -15.31 -15.31 -5.42
N ALA A 75 -14.36 -15.72 -4.56
CA ALA A 75 -13.57 -14.79 -3.78
C ALA A 75 -12.76 -13.85 -4.70
N TYR A 76 -12.15 -14.39 -5.76
CA TYR A 76 -11.42 -13.60 -6.75
C TYR A 76 -12.27 -12.49 -7.38
N GLU A 77 -13.48 -12.80 -7.89
CA GLU A 77 -14.35 -11.80 -8.54
C GLU A 77 -14.81 -10.69 -7.59
N SER A 78 -14.95 -11.01 -6.31
CA SER A 78 -15.28 -10.04 -5.26
C SER A 78 -14.07 -9.18 -4.88
N MET A 79 -12.93 -9.83 -4.64
CA MET A 79 -11.71 -9.18 -4.16
C MET A 79 -11.02 -8.33 -5.25
N GLU A 80 -11.17 -8.68 -6.54
CA GLU A 80 -10.63 -7.88 -7.66
C GLU A 80 -11.16 -6.43 -7.61
N LYS A 81 -12.43 -6.25 -7.23
CA LYS A 81 -13.03 -4.93 -7.04
C LYS A 81 -12.46 -4.19 -5.83
N ASN A 82 -12.05 -4.91 -4.80
CA ASN A 82 -11.42 -4.31 -3.62
C ASN A 82 -9.99 -3.86 -3.94
N GLY A 83 -9.24 -4.64 -4.72
CA GLY A 83 -7.92 -4.24 -5.22
C GLY A 83 -7.94 -2.90 -5.95
N GLU A 84 -8.89 -2.71 -6.87
CA GLU A 84 -9.03 -1.45 -7.61
C GLU A 84 -9.38 -0.27 -6.68
N LYS A 85 -10.24 -0.49 -5.68
CA LYS A 85 -10.54 0.54 -4.66
C LYS A 85 -9.30 0.93 -3.87
N ARG A 86 -8.45 -0.02 -3.48
CA ARG A 86 -7.20 0.28 -2.75
C ARG A 86 -6.23 1.08 -3.62
N LEU A 87 -6.15 0.77 -4.92
CA LEU A 87 -5.35 1.55 -5.86
C LEU A 87 -5.84 2.99 -5.97
N GLN A 88 -7.16 3.21 -6.03
CA GLN A 88 -7.75 4.55 -6.01
C GLN A 88 -7.47 5.28 -4.69
N GLN A 89 -7.59 4.60 -3.55
CA GLN A 89 -7.27 5.18 -2.25
C GLN A 89 -5.80 5.61 -2.16
N LEU A 90 -4.88 4.82 -2.72
CA LEU A 90 -3.47 5.21 -2.80
C LEU A 90 -3.24 6.36 -3.79
N GLU A 91 -4.01 6.45 -4.86
CA GLU A 91 -3.97 7.59 -5.79
C GLU A 91 -4.40 8.90 -5.13
N ASP A 92 -5.36 8.84 -4.21
CA ASP A 92 -5.85 10.01 -3.46
C ASP A 92 -4.93 10.43 -2.30
N MET A 93 -3.98 9.59 -1.90
CA MET A 93 -2.94 9.90 -0.89
C MET A 93 -1.81 10.73 -1.50
N ASP A 94 -0.90 11.26 -0.67
CA ASP A 94 0.19 12.12 -1.11
C ASP A 94 1.03 11.49 -2.27
N GLU A 95 0.92 12.08 -3.46
CA GLU A 95 1.61 11.63 -4.68
C GLU A 95 3.09 12.06 -4.73
N ASP A 96 3.48 13.02 -3.88
CA ASP A 96 4.87 13.49 -3.75
C ASP A 96 5.69 12.57 -2.83
N SER A 97 5.04 11.61 -2.16
CA SER A 97 5.73 10.53 -1.48
C SER A 97 6.30 9.51 -2.47
N PRO A 98 7.58 9.13 -2.35
CA PRO A 98 8.18 8.08 -3.19
C PRO A 98 7.55 6.70 -2.96
N TRP A 99 6.87 6.50 -1.83
CA TRP A 99 6.23 5.24 -1.46
C TRP A 99 4.91 5.04 -2.18
N ASN A 100 4.17 6.12 -2.47
CA ASN A 100 2.87 6.05 -3.13
C ASN A 100 2.93 5.25 -4.44
N ARG A 101 3.78 5.68 -5.37
CA ARG A 101 3.94 5.00 -6.66
C ARG A 101 4.50 3.60 -6.51
N CYS A 102 5.36 3.38 -5.52
CA CYS A 102 5.93 2.06 -5.32
C CYS A 102 4.91 1.06 -4.79
N LEU A 103 4.12 1.43 -3.78
CA LEU A 103 3.05 0.57 -3.25
C LEU A 103 1.97 0.30 -4.31
N ARG A 104 1.60 1.30 -5.12
CA ARG A 104 0.70 1.09 -6.26
C ARG A 104 1.27 0.11 -7.27
N ALA A 105 2.56 0.18 -7.57
CA ALA A 105 3.22 -0.77 -8.46
C ALA A 105 3.20 -2.19 -7.88
N GLU A 106 3.53 -2.35 -6.59
CA GLU A 106 3.52 -3.65 -5.90
C GLU A 106 2.12 -4.27 -5.84
N ILE A 107 1.08 -3.50 -5.50
CA ILE A 107 -0.31 -3.98 -5.54
C ILE A 107 -0.69 -4.43 -6.96
N ARG A 108 -0.30 -3.68 -8.00
CA ARG A 108 -0.51 -4.12 -9.39
C ARG A 108 0.21 -5.43 -9.70
N LEU A 109 1.41 -5.65 -9.15
CA LEU A 109 2.12 -6.93 -9.28
C LEU A 109 1.39 -8.06 -8.56
N HIS A 110 0.90 -7.85 -7.33
CA HIS A 110 0.08 -8.84 -6.63
C HIS A 110 -1.11 -9.28 -7.48
N TRP A 111 -1.88 -8.32 -8.01
CA TRP A 111 -3.02 -8.61 -8.86
C TRP A 111 -2.63 -9.24 -10.19
N ALA A 112 -1.48 -8.90 -10.76
CA ALA A 112 -0.97 -9.59 -11.93
C ALA A 112 -0.74 -11.08 -11.67
N PHE A 113 -0.08 -11.42 -10.55
CA PHE A 113 0.14 -12.82 -10.16
C PHE A 113 -1.18 -13.56 -9.93
N VAL A 114 -2.13 -12.96 -9.23
CA VAL A 114 -3.47 -13.52 -9.02
C VAL A 114 -4.16 -13.74 -10.37
N LYS A 115 -4.21 -12.73 -11.25
CA LYS A 115 -4.87 -12.82 -12.57
C LYS A 115 -4.28 -13.95 -13.41
N ILE A 116 -2.96 -14.06 -13.46
CA ILE A 116 -2.28 -15.14 -14.18
C ILE A 116 -2.67 -16.51 -13.59
N LYS A 117 -2.67 -16.64 -12.26
CA LYS A 117 -3.08 -17.87 -11.57
C LYS A 117 -4.51 -18.30 -11.91
N PHE A 118 -5.43 -17.36 -12.09
CA PHE A 118 -6.83 -17.61 -12.49
C PHE A 118 -7.05 -17.66 -14.02
N GLY A 119 -5.98 -17.73 -14.82
CA GLY A 119 -6.04 -17.89 -16.29
C GLY A 119 -6.30 -16.58 -17.06
N LYS A 120 -6.22 -15.41 -16.41
CA LYS A 120 -6.31 -14.10 -17.05
C LYS A 120 -4.91 -13.55 -17.38
N GLU A 121 -4.18 -14.26 -18.24
CA GLU A 121 -2.79 -13.94 -18.58
C GLU A 121 -2.62 -12.56 -19.24
N VAL A 122 -3.45 -12.24 -20.23
CA VAL A 122 -3.36 -10.95 -20.94
C VAL A 122 -3.60 -9.78 -19.98
N PRO A 123 -4.70 -9.74 -19.18
CA PRO A 123 -4.87 -8.72 -18.15
C PRO A 123 -3.72 -8.67 -17.13
N GLY A 124 -3.21 -9.83 -16.69
CA GLY A 124 -2.10 -9.88 -15.75
C GLY A 124 -0.80 -9.29 -16.32
N ALA A 125 -0.46 -9.61 -17.57
CA ALA A 125 0.69 -9.05 -18.26
C ALA A 125 0.58 -7.52 -18.42
N TRP A 126 -0.61 -7.01 -18.68
CA TRP A 126 -0.86 -5.57 -18.71
C TRP A 126 -0.60 -4.89 -17.36
N ASP A 127 -0.98 -5.54 -16.25
CA ASP A 127 -0.71 -5.00 -14.92
C ASP A 127 0.79 -4.97 -14.58
N ILE A 128 1.55 -5.98 -15.03
CA ILE A 128 3.03 -5.97 -14.91
C ILE A 128 3.63 -4.78 -15.65
N ILE A 129 3.18 -4.51 -16.89
CA ILE A 129 3.65 -3.38 -17.68
C ILE A 129 3.33 -2.05 -16.98
N LYS A 130 2.12 -1.93 -16.41
CA LYS A 130 1.73 -0.72 -15.65
C LYS A 130 2.57 -0.55 -14.39
N ALA A 131 2.81 -1.61 -13.64
CA ALA A 131 3.68 -1.59 -12.47
C ALA A 131 5.10 -1.12 -12.83
N TYR A 132 5.66 -1.66 -13.92
CA TYR A 132 6.97 -1.25 -14.41
C TYR A 132 7.01 0.25 -14.77
N LYS A 133 5.99 0.77 -15.45
CA LYS A 133 5.91 2.21 -15.78
C LYS A 133 5.87 3.07 -14.51
N LEU A 134 5.09 2.69 -13.51
CA LEU A 134 5.03 3.40 -12.23
C LEU A 134 6.39 3.42 -11.53
N LEU A 135 7.12 2.30 -11.54
CA LEU A 135 8.45 2.21 -10.95
C LEU A 135 9.49 3.04 -11.74
N ASP A 136 9.43 3.03 -13.07
CA ASP A 136 10.32 3.85 -13.91
C ASP A 136 10.06 5.36 -13.70
N GLU A 137 8.79 5.77 -13.64
CA GLU A 137 8.41 7.14 -13.30
C GLU A 137 8.87 7.53 -11.88
N ASN A 138 8.76 6.60 -10.92
CA ASN A 138 9.27 6.81 -9.57
C ASN A 138 10.80 7.00 -9.57
N ALA A 139 11.53 6.16 -10.31
CA ALA A 139 12.99 6.23 -10.43
C ALA A 139 13.48 7.49 -11.18
N ARG A 140 12.64 8.09 -12.02
CA ARG A 140 12.89 9.38 -12.67
C ARG A 140 12.66 10.54 -11.71
N LYS A 141 11.55 10.55 -10.96
CA LYS A 141 11.23 11.63 -10.01
C LYS A 141 12.10 11.59 -8.75
N PHE A 142 12.46 10.40 -8.28
CA PHE A 142 13.26 10.21 -7.06
C PHE A 142 14.53 9.40 -7.37
N PRO A 143 15.54 10.02 -7.99
CA PRO A 143 16.79 9.33 -8.36
C PRO A 143 17.56 8.79 -7.15
N GLN A 144 17.36 9.34 -5.95
CA GLN A 144 17.96 8.82 -4.71
C GLN A 144 17.44 7.43 -4.28
N LEU A 145 16.20 7.05 -4.67
CA LEU A 145 15.67 5.70 -4.41
C LEU A 145 16.24 4.63 -5.36
N ARG A 146 16.90 5.04 -6.46
CA ARG A 146 17.41 4.14 -7.51
C ARG A 146 18.45 3.13 -6.99
N THR A 147 19.04 3.40 -5.83
CA THR A 147 19.99 2.50 -5.16
C THR A 147 19.32 1.23 -4.62
N ILE A 148 17.99 1.23 -4.49
CA ILE A 148 17.21 0.11 -3.97
C ILE A 148 16.77 -0.80 -5.13
N LYS A 149 17.69 -1.62 -5.66
CA LYS A 149 17.50 -2.46 -6.86
C LYS A 149 16.75 -3.78 -6.63
N LYS A 150 15.94 -3.90 -5.57
CA LYS A 150 15.09 -5.10 -5.35
C LYS A 150 13.62 -4.70 -5.49
N PRO A 151 12.76 -5.54 -6.08
CA PRO A 151 11.30 -5.36 -6.03
C PRO A 151 10.84 -5.14 -4.57
N TRP A 152 11.32 -6.01 -3.68
CA TRP A 152 11.16 -5.92 -2.22
C TRP A 152 11.78 -4.70 -1.53
N GLY A 153 12.61 -3.93 -2.23
CA GLY A 153 13.37 -2.85 -1.63
C GLY A 153 12.54 -1.57 -1.44
N CYS A 154 11.42 -1.42 -2.13
CA CYS A 154 10.41 -0.42 -1.80
C CYS A 154 9.62 -0.71 -0.52
N CYS A 155 10.01 -1.71 0.28
CA CYS A 155 9.42 -2.01 1.58
C CYS A 155 10.46 -2.06 2.71
N THR A 156 11.74 -1.80 2.43
CA THR A 156 12.78 -1.73 3.46
C THR A 156 13.09 -0.27 3.78
N CYS A 157 12.40 0.26 4.80
CA CYS A 157 13.01 1.22 5.71
C CYS A 157 14.00 0.48 6.62
#